data_AF-A0A5K1GS53-F1
#
_entry.id   AF-A0A5K1GS53-F1
#
_cell.length_a   1.000
_cell.length_b   1.000
_cell.length_c   1.000
_cell.angle_alpha   90.00
_cell.angle_beta   90.00
_cell.angle_gamma   90.00
#
_symmetry.space_group_name_H-M   'P 1'
#
loop_
_entity.id
_entity.type
_entity.pdbx_description
1 polymer ?
#
loop_
_entity_poly.entity_id
_entity_poly.type
_entity_poly.pdbx_seq_one_letter_code
_entity_poly.pdbx_strand_id
1 'polypeptide(L)' 'VLSNGVYKSVLHRAVVNTDKERISIPTFYCPSPDAIIRPAAQLVDDQHPPLYRSYTYSEFYEKFWDHGLQSQSCVDNFLI' A
#
# COMPACT_ATOMS: atom_id res chain seq x y z
N VAL A 1 -2.22 -2.30 -5.51
CA VAL A 1 -3.67 -2.23 -5.80
C VAL A 1 -3.97 -1.66 -7.18
N LEU A 2 -3.71 -0.37 -7.46
CA LEU A 2 -4.02 0.24 -8.77
C LEU A 2 -3.44 -0.54 -9.96
N SER A 3 -2.20 -1.03 -9.82
CA SER A 3 -1.49 -1.85 -10.81
C SER A 3 -1.99 -3.29 -10.92
N ASN A 4 -3.07 -3.66 -10.24
CA ASN A 4 -3.55 -5.03 -10.10
C ASN A 4 -2.44 -6.05 -9.74
N GLY A 5 -1.50 -5.64 -8.88
CA GLY A 5 -0.39 -6.49 -8.43
C GLY A 5 0.82 -6.57 -9.37
N VAL A 6 0.79 -5.90 -10.53
CA VAL A 6 1.94 -5.81 -11.47
C VAL A 6 3.13 -5.11 -10.82
N TYR A 7 2.89 -3.96 -10.18
CA TYR A 7 3.91 -3.27 -9.38
C TYR A 7 3.89 -3.75 -7.93
N LYS A 8 5.07 -4.11 -7.41
CA LYS A 8 5.26 -4.58 -6.03
C LYS A 8 5.66 -3.44 -5.12
N SER A 9 4.92 -3.28 -4.02
CA SER A 9 5.36 -2.46 -2.89
C SER A 9 6.39 -3.27 -2.10
N VAL A 10 7.60 -2.73 -1.92
CA VAL A 10 8.72 -3.46 -1.31
C VAL A 10 8.96 -3.04 0.14
N LEU A 11 9.25 -4.02 0.99
CA LEU A 11 9.68 -3.79 2.36
C LEU A 11 11.09 -3.19 2.38
N HIS A 12 11.26 -2.14 3.16
CA HIS A 12 12.55 -1.47 3.33
C HIS A 12 12.76 -1.14 4.82
N ARG A 13 14.03 -1.03 5.24
CA ARG A 13 14.40 -0.61 6.60
C ARG A 13 15.58 0.35 6.57
N ALA A 14 15.59 1.27 7.52
CA ALA A 14 16.78 2.03 7.87
C ALA A 14 17.56 1.27 8.97
N VAL A 15 18.89 1.24 8.86
CA VAL A 15 19.77 0.57 9.83
C VAL A 15 20.63 1.63 10.50
N VAL A 16 20.86 1.46 11.81
CA VAL A 16 21.70 2.34 12.64
C VAL A 16 23.16 1.90 12.60
N ASN A 17 24.07 2.81 12.97
CA ASN A 17 25.50 2.53 13.13
C ASN A 17 26.05 3.32 14.33
N THR A 18 27.25 2.96 14.80
CA THR A 18 27.90 3.59 15.97
C THR A 18 28.75 4.80 15.65
N ASP A 19 29.03 5.05 14.37
CA ASP A 19 30.14 5.91 13.96
C ASP A 19 29.67 7.31 13.53
N LYS A 20 28.51 7.39 12.88
CA LYS A 20 28.01 8.64 12.29
C LYS A 20 26.49 8.70 12.20
N GLU A 21 25.93 9.89 12.45
CA GLU A 21 24.53 10.22 12.24
C GLU A 21 24.12 10.22 10.75
N ARG A 22 22.85 9.86 10.51
CA ARG A 22 22.23 9.93 9.18
C ARG A 22 20.88 10.62 9.29
N ILE A 23 20.68 11.68 8.49
CA ILE A 23 19.42 12.41 8.39
C ILE A 23 18.81 12.17 7.02
N SER A 24 17.49 11.95 6.96
CA SER A 24 16.72 11.86 5.72
C SER A 24 15.33 12.45 5.92
N ILE A 25 14.81 13.12 4.88
CA ILE A 25 13.47 13.73 4.88
C ILE A 25 12.63 13.05 3.80
N PRO A 26 11.83 12.02 4.13
CA PRO A 26 10.96 11.40 3.15
C PRO A 26 9.73 12.28 2.86
N THR A 27 9.32 12.32 1.60
CA THR A 27 8.06 12.94 1.17
C THR A 27 7.16 11.86 0.57
N PHE A 28 5.94 11.76 1.07
CA PHE A 28 4.97 10.77 0.63
C PHE A 28 3.87 11.44 -0.18
N TYR A 29 3.63 10.95 -1.40
CA TYR A 29 2.48 11.36 -2.21
C TYR A 29 1.35 10.37 -2.00
N CYS A 30 0.28 10.85 -1.36
CA CYS A 30 -0.86 10.04 -1.00
C CYS A 30 -2.11 10.50 -1.78
N PRO A 31 -3.04 9.59 -2.11
CA PRO A 31 -4.35 9.95 -2.61
C PRO A 31 -5.13 10.83 -1.62
N SER A 32 -6.15 11.52 -2.14
CA SER A 32 -7.15 12.20 -1.29
C SER A 32 -7.89 11.17 -0.41
N PRO A 33 -8.31 11.50 0.82
CA PRO A 33 -9.02 10.56 1.69
C PRO A 33 -10.28 9.93 1.08
N ASP A 34 -11.01 10.70 0.26
CA ASP A 34 -12.23 10.29 -0.45
C ASP A 34 -11.95 9.55 -1.77
N ALA A 35 -10.68 9.46 -2.19
CA ALA A 35 -10.33 8.77 -3.43
C ALA A 35 -10.67 7.28 -3.35
N ILE A 36 -11.33 6.78 -4.39
CA ILE A 36 -11.64 5.37 -4.55
C ILE A 36 -10.43 4.62 -5.13
N ILE A 37 -9.90 3.68 -4.35
CA ILE A 37 -8.78 2.83 -4.72
C ILE A 37 -9.30 1.48 -5.17
N ARG A 38 -8.93 1.09 -6.39
CA ARG A 38 -9.27 -0.20 -7.01
C ARG A 38 -8.29 -0.53 -8.14
N PRO A 39 -8.18 -1.79 -8.60
CA PRO A 39 -7.45 -2.11 -9.82
C PRO A 39 -7.88 -1.21 -10.98
N ALA A 40 -6.92 -0.68 -11.74
CA ALA A 40 -7.23 0.14 -12.91
C ALA A 40 -7.96 -0.72 -13.95
N ALA A 41 -9.06 -0.19 -14.51
CA ALA A 41 -9.93 -0.97 -15.40
C ALA A 41 -9.19 -1.50 -16.65
N GLN A 42 -8.14 -0.80 -17.10
CA GLN A 42 -7.30 -1.19 -18.23
C GLN A 42 -6.37 -2.38 -17.91
N LEU A 43 -6.27 -2.78 -16.64
CA LEU A 43 -5.41 -3.87 -16.15
C LEU A 43 -6.24 -5.05 -15.62
N VAL A 44 -7.54 -5.09 -15.91
CA VAL A 44 -8.45 -6.14 -15.52
C VAL A 44 -9.11 -6.73 -16.76
N ASP A 45 -8.95 -8.04 -16.94
CA ASP A 45 -9.51 -8.83 -18.04
C ASP A 45 -9.72 -10.30 -17.60
N ASP A 46 -10.17 -11.16 -18.51
CA ASP A 46 -10.44 -12.57 -18.22
C ASP A 46 -9.18 -13.36 -17.80
N GLN A 47 -8.00 -12.92 -18.21
CA GLN A 47 -6.71 -13.53 -17.85
C GLN A 47 -6.14 -12.92 -16.55
N HIS A 48 -6.49 -11.67 -16.25
CA HIS A 48 -6.04 -10.89 -15.10
C HIS A 48 -7.24 -10.35 -14.31
N PRO A 49 -7.96 -11.21 -13.56
CA PRO A 49 -9.08 -10.77 -12.74
C PRO A 49 -8.63 -9.75 -11.67
N PRO A 50 -9.55 -8.95 -11.12
CA PRO A 50 -9.20 -8.01 -10.07
C PRO A 50 -8.74 -8.76 -8.82
N LEU A 51 -7.54 -8.44 -8.32
CA LEU A 51 -7.01 -9.04 -7.11
C LEU A 51 -7.52 -8.36 -5.83
N TYR A 52 -8.00 -7.12 -5.94
CA TYR A 52 -8.37 -6.29 -4.81
C TYR A 52 -9.77 -5.71 -4.98
N ARG A 53 -10.54 -5.63 -3.89
CA ARG A 53 -11.82 -4.94 -3.89
C ARG A 53 -11.64 -3.42 -3.95
N SER A 54 -12.73 -2.70 -4.20
CA SER A 54 -12.78 -1.25 -4.13
C SER A 54 -12.89 -0.77 -2.68
N TYR A 55 -12.20 0.31 -2.32
CA TYR A 55 -12.24 0.94 -1.00
C TYR A 55 -11.87 2.44 -1.08
N THR A 56 -12.17 3.24 -0.06
CA THR A 56 -11.70 4.63 0.03
C THR A 56 -10.29 4.67 0.61
N TYR A 57 -9.47 5.67 0.23
CA TYR A 57 -8.15 5.81 0.85
C TYR A 57 -8.24 6.01 2.38
N SER A 58 -9.31 6.66 2.88
CA SER A 58 -9.57 6.78 4.32
C SER A 58 -9.72 5.41 5.01
N GLU A 59 -10.44 4.46 4.41
CA GLU A 59 -10.60 3.10 4.96
C GLU A 59 -9.26 2.37 5.08
N PHE A 60 -8.40 2.49 4.07
CA PHE A 60 -7.04 1.97 4.13
C PHE A 60 -6.22 2.62 5.23
N TYR A 61 -6.30 3.94 5.35
CA TYR A 61 -5.53 4.69 6.33
C TYR A 61 -5.93 4.32 7.77
N GLU A 62 -7.23 4.22 8.06
CA GLU A 62 -7.76 3.76 9.35
C GLU A 62 -7.27 2.35 9.68
N LYS A 63 -7.44 1.40 8.74
CA LYS A 63 -6.97 0.02 8.93
C LYS A 63 -5.46 -0.06 9.12
N PHE A 64 -4.68 0.76 8.43
CA PHE A 64 -3.22 0.77 8.55
C PHE A 64 -2.77 1.13 9.96
N TRP A 65 -3.40 2.12 10.58
CA TRP A 65 -3.07 2.54 11.95
C TRP A 65 -3.63 1.60 13.02
N ASP A 66 -4.76 0.92 12.73
CA ASP A 66 -5.36 -0.07 13.62
C ASP A 66 -4.74 -1.47 13.51
N HIS A 67 -3.88 -1.72 12.50
CA HIS A 67 -3.38 -3.06 12.13
C HIS A 67 -2.48 -3.74 13.19
N GLY A 68 -1.96 -2.99 14.15
CA GLY A 68 -1.06 -3.52 15.19
C GLY A 68 0.25 -4.11 14.63
N LEU A 69 0.86 -5.07 15.34
CA LEU A 69 2.16 -5.70 14.97
C LEU A 69 2.00 -6.93 14.06
N GLN A 70 0.98 -6.97 13.21
CA GLN A 70 0.76 -8.11 12.32
C GLN A 70 1.87 -8.20 11.25
N SER A 71 2.25 -9.43 10.90
CA SER A 71 3.27 -9.69 9.87
C SER A 71 2.77 -9.51 8.43
N GLN A 72 1.44 -9.55 8.23
CA GLN A 72 0.80 -9.41 6.93
C GLN A 72 0.73 -7.95 6.51
N SER A 73 0.80 -7.68 5.20
CA SER A 73 0.69 -6.32 4.68
C SER A 73 -0.73 -5.81 4.91
N CYS A 74 -0.88 -4.55 5.34
CA CYS A 74 -2.22 -3.95 5.51
C CYS A 74 -3.06 -4.04 4.21
N VAL A 75 -2.41 -3.97 3.06
CA VAL A 75 -3.04 -4.08 1.73
C VAL A 75 -3.69 -5.46 1.49
N ASP A 76 -3.25 -6.50 2.20
CA ASP A 76 -3.78 -7.86 2.05
C ASP A 76 -5.21 -7.97 2.59
N ASN A 77 -5.62 -7.08 3.49
CA ASN A 77 -7.01 -6.96 3.98
C ASN A 77 -8.03 -6.55 2.88
N PHE A 78 -7.54 -6.22 1.69
CA PHE A 78 -8.34 -5.74 0.58
C PHE A 78 -8.32 -6.69 -0.63
N LEU A 79 -7.71 -7.87 -0.49
CA LEU A 79 -7.78 -8.93 -1.51
C LEU A 79 -9.23 -9.42 -1.68
N ILE A 80 -9.56 -9.90 -2.89
CA ILE A 80 -10.83 -10.60 -3.21
C ILE A 80 -10.67 -12.10 -2.98
#